data_AF-A0A7K0P379-F1
#
_entry.id   AF-A0A7K0P379-F1
#
_cell.length_a   1.000
_cell.length_b   1.000
_cell.length_c   1.000
_cell.angle_alpha   90.00
_cell.angle_beta   90.00
_cell.angle_gamma   90.00
#
_symmetry.space_group_name_H-M   'P 1'
#
loop_
_entity.id
_entity.type
_entity.pdbx_description
1 polymer ?
#
loop_
_entity_poly.entity_id
_entity_poly.type
_entity_poly.pdbx_seq_one_letter_code
_entity_poly.pdbx_strand_id
1 'polypeptide(L)' 'MPPRPVRIGVVGGGLMGRELAALCGRWLHLVDHPVKPEVVAVADPNPAARDWFRSVPTVTTFADDWRQLVDDDSIDVL' A
#
# COMPACT_ATOMS: atom_id res chain seq x y z
N MET A 1 7.90 13.01 -18.73
CA MET A 1 6.65 12.25 -18.58
C MET A 1 6.37 12.14 -17.09
N PRO A 2 5.14 12.36 -16.60
CA PRO A 2 4.86 12.18 -15.17
C PRO A 2 5.14 10.72 -14.75
N PRO A 3 5.57 10.48 -13.51
CA PRO A 3 5.86 9.13 -13.03
C PRO A 3 4.60 8.26 -13.07
N ARG A 4 4.75 7.00 -13.51
CA ARG A 4 3.65 6.04 -13.60
C ARG A 4 3.27 5.52 -12.20
N PRO A 5 1.99 5.54 -11.80
CA PRO A 5 1.58 4.96 -10.53
C PRO A 5 1.82 3.44 -10.53
N VAL A 6 2.18 2.91 -9.36
CA VAL A 6 2.16 1.47 -9.05
C VAL A 6 1.39 1.31 -7.74
N ARG A 7 0.23 0.66 -7.82
CA ARG A 7 -0.73 0.46 -6.73
C ARG A 7 -0.36 -0.82 -5.98
N ILE A 8 0.03 -0.67 -4.73
CA ILE A 8 0.58 -1.73 -3.90
C ILE A 8 -0.48 -2.17 -2.88
N GLY A 9 -0.77 -3.47 -2.84
CA GLY A 9 -1.44 -4.11 -1.72
C GLY A 9 -0.43 -4.67 -0.72
N VAL A 10 -0.70 -4.55 0.57
CA VAL A 10 0.19 -5.05 1.63
C VAL A 10 -0.44 -6.24 2.33
N VAL A 11 0.23 -7.40 2.31
CA VAL A 11 -0.16 -8.57 3.10
C VAL A 11 0.61 -8.57 4.43
N GLY A 12 -0.08 -8.26 5.53
CA GLY A 12 0.47 -8.10 6.87
C GLY A 12 0.72 -6.63 7.25
N GLY A 13 -0.05 -6.13 8.23
CA GLY A 13 -0.03 -4.75 8.71
C GLY A 13 0.91 -4.49 9.90
N GLY A 14 1.84 -5.42 10.15
CA GLY A 14 2.88 -5.30 11.18
C GLY A 14 3.94 -4.24 10.85
N LEU A 15 5.06 -4.23 11.59
CA LEU A 15 6.10 -3.18 11.47
C LEU A 15 6.59 -2.97 10.03
N MET A 16 6.82 -4.05 9.28
CA MET A 16 7.35 -3.96 7.91
C MET A 16 6.34 -3.38 6.92
N GLY A 17 5.04 -3.65 7.07
CA GLY A 17 4.00 -3.03 6.24
C GLY A 17 3.94 -1.52 6.44
N ARG A 18 4.13 -1.06 7.68
CA ARG A 18 4.18 0.37 8.02
C ARG A 18 5.41 1.04 7.44
N GLU A 19 6.56 0.37 7.49
CA GLU A 19 7.82 0.87 6.92
C GLU A 19 7.71 1.02 5.39
N LEU A 20 7.09 0.04 4.71
CA LEU A 20 6.81 0.13 3.27
C LEU A 20 5.93 1.33 2.94
N ALA A 21 4.84 1.55 3.68
CA ALA A 21 3.97 2.71 3.49
C ALA A 21 4.72 4.04 3.70
N ALA A 22 5.59 4.10 4.73
CA ALA A 22 6.41 5.27 5.01
C ALA A 22 7.45 5.55 3.92
N LEU A 23 8.11 4.50 3.40
CA LEU A 23 9.04 4.58 2.27
C LEU A 23 8.35 5.07 1.00
N CYS A 24 7.16 4.55 0.68
CA CYS A 24 6.37 5.00 -0.47
C CYS A 24 5.96 6.48 -0.34
N GLY A 25 5.64 6.95 0.86
CA GLY A 25 5.35 8.37 1.10
C GLY A 25 6.55 9.31 0.90
N ARG A 26 7.77 8.77 0.93
CA ARG A 26 9.03 9.52 0.75
C ARG A 26 9.52 9.53 -0.70
N TRP A 27 8.73 8.99 -1.63
CA TRP A 27 9.15 8.84 -3.02
C TRP A 27 9.47 10.16 -3.74
N LEU A 28 8.94 11.28 -3.24
CA LEU A 28 9.22 12.63 -3.73
C LEU A 28 10.70 13.04 -3.62
N HIS A 29 11.51 12.33 -2.82
CA HIS A 29 12.93 12.60 -2.68
C HIS A 29 13.78 11.99 -3.80
N LEU A 30 13.22 11.10 -4.62
CA LEU A 30 13.92 10.51 -5.76
C LEU A 30 13.81 11.45 -6.98
N VAL A 31 14.94 11.68 -7.65
CA VAL A 31 15.02 12.54 -8.85
C VAL A 31 14.74 11.70 -10.10
N ASP A 32 13.84 12.16 -10.96
CA ASP A 32 13.50 11.56 -12.25
C ASP A 32 13.16 10.06 -12.21
N HIS A 33 12.58 9.60 -11.08
CA HIS A 33 12.15 8.21 -10.97
C HIS A 33 10.91 7.95 -11.85
N PRO A 34 10.89 6.90 -12.69
CA PRO A 34 9.82 6.69 -13.68
C PRO A 34 8.51 6.19 -13.06
N VAL A 35 8.52 5.81 -11.79
CA VAL A 35 7.39 5.23 -11.05
C VAL A 35 7.09 6.03 -9.80
N LYS A 36 5.81 6.07 -9.40
CA LYS A 36 5.29 6.57 -8.12
C LYS A 36 4.52 5.43 -7.41
N PRO A 37 5.08 4.81 -6.37
CA PRO A 37 4.40 3.77 -5.61
C PRO A 37 3.34 4.39 -4.70
N GLU A 38 2.18 3.73 -4.62
CA GLU A 38 1.07 4.11 -3.77
C GLU A 38 0.55 2.87 -3.05
N VAL A 39 0.59 2.89 -1.72
CA VAL A 39 -0.05 1.81 -0.95
C VAL A 39 -1.54 2.06 -0.95
N VAL A 40 -2.32 1.17 -1.57
CA VAL A 40 -3.77 1.33 -1.79
C VAL A 40 -4.60 0.34 -0.99
N ALA A 41 -4.01 -0.78 -0.57
CA ALA A 41 -4.70 -1.84 0.14
C ALA A 41 -3.84 -2.43 1.25
N VAL A 42 -4.49 -2.92 2.30
CA VAL A 42 -3.85 -3.74 3.34
C VAL A 42 -4.75 -4.93 3.72
N ALA A 43 -4.14 -6.11 3.86
CA ALA A 43 -4.76 -7.30 4.40
C ALA A 43 -4.08 -7.72 5.71
N ASP A 44 -4.84 -7.80 6.80
CA ASP A 44 -4.37 -8.35 8.07
C ASP A 44 -5.56 -8.87 8.89
N PRO A 45 -5.51 -10.09 9.45
CA PRO A 45 -6.58 -10.61 10.28
C PRO A 45 -6.80 -9.78 11.57
N ASN A 46 -5.78 -9.05 12.04
CA ASN A 46 -5.88 -8.17 13.21
C ASN A 46 -6.43 -6.78 12.79
N PRO A 47 -7.63 -6.38 13.25
CA PRO A 47 -8.19 -5.06 12.96
C PRO A 47 -7.29 -3.90 13.36
N ALA A 48 -6.58 -4.00 14.49
CA ALA A 48 -5.71 -2.93 14.97
C ALA A 48 -4.49 -2.70 14.06
N ALA A 49 -4.03 -3.73 13.35
CA ALA A 49 -2.99 -3.60 12.35
C ALA A 49 -3.48 -2.79 11.14
N ARG A 50 -4.72 -3.03 10.71
CA ARG A 50 -5.38 -2.31 9.60
C ARG A 50 -5.71 -0.86 9.95
N ASP A 51 -6.12 -0.59 11.19
CA ASP A 51 -6.51 0.76 11.61
C ASP A 51 -5.38 1.79 11.49
N TRP A 52 -4.13 1.37 11.68
CA TRP A 52 -2.99 2.28 11.45
C TRP A 52 -2.93 2.77 10.00
N PHE A 53 -3.25 1.92 9.03
CA PHE A 53 -3.22 2.28 7.59
C PHE A 53 -4.32 3.27 7.22
N ARG A 54 -5.34 3.49 8.05
CA ARG A 54 -6.32 4.57 7.84
C ARG A 54 -5.68 5.96 7.89
N SER A 55 -4.50 6.09 8.50
CA SER A 55 -3.70 7.32 8.49
C SER A 55 -2.98 7.56 7.17
N VAL A 56 -2.91 6.56 6.28
CA VAL A 56 -2.26 6.64 4.97
C VAL A 56 -3.33 7.00 3.92
N PRO A 57 -3.34 8.23 3.37
CA PRO A 57 -4.48 8.73 2.57
C PRO A 57 -4.77 7.94 1.28
N THR A 58 -3.78 7.22 0.75
CA THR A 58 -3.92 6.43 -0.47
C THR A 58 -4.58 5.08 -0.24
N VAL A 59 -4.68 4.61 1.02
CA VAL A 59 -5.23 3.29 1.33
C VAL A 59 -6.75 3.36 1.37
N THR A 60 -7.40 2.68 0.43
CA THR A 60 -8.85 2.62 0.28
C THR A 60 -9.42 1.24 0.59
N THR A 61 -8.62 0.18 0.47
CA THR A 61 -9.05 -1.21 0.68
C THR A 61 -8.46 -1.78 1.98
N PHE A 62 -9.31 -2.36 2.83
CA PHE A 62 -8.93 -2.96 4.12
C PHE A 62 -9.55 -4.35 4.25
N ALA A 63 -8.76 -5.39 4.06
CA ALA A 63 -9.23 -6.78 4.07
C ALA A 63 -8.75 -7.55 5.30
N ASP A 64 -9.54 -8.49 5.80
CA ASP A 64 -9.13 -9.46 6.83
C ASP A 64 -8.52 -10.75 6.23
N ASP A 65 -8.73 -11.01 4.94
CA ASP A 65 -8.10 -12.08 4.17
C ASP A 65 -7.35 -11.49 2.96
N TRP A 66 -6.10 -11.90 2.79
CA TRP A 66 -5.24 -11.48 1.69
C TRP A 66 -5.74 -11.92 0.31
N ARG A 67 -6.57 -12.97 0.24
CA ARG A 67 -7.18 -13.40 -1.03
C ARG A 67 -8.03 -12.31 -1.66
N GLN A 68 -8.67 -11.48 -0.84
CA GLN A 68 -9.44 -10.33 -1.32
C GLN A 68 -8.58 -9.32 -2.09
N LEU A 69 -7.27 -9.24 -1.82
CA LEU A 69 -6.34 -8.38 -2.55
C LEU A 69 -5.86 -9.03 -3.86
N VAL A 70 -5.83 -10.36 -3.94
CA VAL A 70 -5.48 -11.08 -5.18
C VAL A 70 -6.56 -10.90 -6.24
N ASP A 71 -7.82 -10.87 -5.80
CA ASP A 71 -8.99 -10.73 -6.67
C ASP A 71 -9.32 -9.25 -7.00
N ASP A 72 -8.53 -8.29 -6.50
CA ASP A 72 -8.76 -6.85 -6.68
C ASP A 72 -7.94 -6.28 -7.85
N ASP A 73 -8.60 -6.09 -9.01
CA ASP A 73 -8.00 -5.51 -10.22
C ASP A 73 -7.52 -4.05 -10.04
N SER A 74 -7.84 -3.41 -8.90
CA SER A 74 -7.31 -2.10 -8.54
C SER A 74 -5.89 -2.14 -7.98
N ILE A 75 -5.30 -3.33 -7.82
CA ILE A 75 -3.94 -3.54 -7.29
C ILE A 75 -3.01 -4.02 -8.41
N ASP A 76 -1.80 -3.44 -8.50
CA ASP A 76 -0.80 -3.83 -9.49
C ASP A 76 0.18 -4.88 -8.95
N VAL A 77 0.48 -4.84 -7.65
CA VAL A 77 1.45 -5.73 -6.97
C VAL A 77 1.08 -5.96 -5.50
N LEU A 78 1.50 -7.10 -4.93
CA LEU A 78 1.37 -7.49 -3.53
C LEU A 78 2.74 -7.65 -2.86
#